data_AF-A0A849RRF7-F1
#
_entry.id   AF-A0A849RRF7-F1
#
_cell.length_a   1.000
_cell.length_b   1.000
_cell.length_c   1.000
_cell.angle_alpha   90.00
_cell.angle_beta   90.00
_cell.angle_gamma   90.00
#
_symmetry.space_group_name_H-M   'P 1'
#
loop_
_entity.id
_entity.type
_entity.pdbx_description
1 polymer ?
#
loop_
_entity_poly.entity_id
_entity_poly.type
_entity_poly.pdbx_seq_one_letter_code
_entity_poly.pdbx_strand_id
1 'polypeptide(L)'
;VQLREAAEAEAIKIFGRNLHELLLAAPAGPKAVLGLDPGIRTGCKVAVVDATGKLLETTTVYPLQPRNDWQGSLATLARLVVQHGVELISIGNGTGSRETDKLAVEVIKFVAAKKPEQKVAKIVVSEAGASVYSASAFAAAEFPELDVSLRGAVSIARRLQDPLAELVKIDPKAIGVGQYQHDVNQKALARSLDATVEDCVNAVGVDVNTASVPLLERVSGLNKALAKNIVEYRDANGAFANRATIRKVPRMGDKTFEQAAGFLRINDGENPLDRSSVHPEAYPVVERILARIGKGIVEVLGQPAVLKGLSPSDFTDEKFGVPTVRDILTELEKPGRDPRPEFKTATFLEGVESLTDLHPGMTLEGVVTNVAAFGAFVDIGVHQDGLVHVSALANKFVKDPHEVVKPGQIVKVKVLDVDVKRQRISLTMRLDDAPSSVPASNRAPAEVSTGTAREPRSRRPPTQYRAPDREPQPAGTMAMALALARAKQKK
;
A
#
# COMPACT_ATOMS: atom_id res chain seq x y z
N VAL A 1 -18.32 18.21 -19.08
CA VAL A 1 -16.87 18.41 -18.88
C VAL A 1 -16.57 18.69 -17.41
N GLN A 2 -17.09 19.78 -16.83
CA GLN A 2 -16.88 20.12 -15.41
C GLN A 2 -17.20 18.99 -14.41
N LEU A 3 -18.33 18.27 -14.60
CA LEU A 3 -18.67 17.13 -13.74
C LEU A 3 -17.63 15.99 -13.81
N ARG A 4 -17.10 15.73 -15.02
CA ARG A 4 -16.10 14.67 -15.24
C ARG A 4 -14.78 15.05 -14.57
N GLU A 5 -14.33 16.29 -14.76
CA GLU A 5 -13.10 16.81 -14.15
C GLU A 5 -13.18 16.78 -12.62
N ALA A 6 -14.31 17.18 -12.04
CA ALA A 6 -14.53 17.12 -10.60
C ALA A 6 -14.52 15.66 -10.08
N ALA A 7 -15.16 14.73 -10.79
CA ALA A 7 -15.19 13.33 -10.41
C ALA A 7 -13.80 12.67 -10.52
N GLU A 8 -13.05 12.95 -11.60
CA GLU A 8 -11.67 12.48 -11.77
C GLU A 8 -10.75 13.04 -10.68
N ALA A 9 -10.88 14.33 -10.34
CA ALA A 9 -10.06 14.97 -9.31
C ALA A 9 -10.27 14.32 -7.92
N GLU A 10 -11.53 14.05 -7.55
CA GLU A 10 -11.83 13.39 -6.27
C GLU A 10 -11.35 11.93 -6.27
N ALA A 11 -11.52 11.20 -7.38
CA ALA A 11 -11.01 9.84 -7.51
C ALA A 11 -9.47 9.79 -7.38
N ILE A 12 -8.75 10.68 -8.06
CA ILE A 12 -7.29 10.77 -7.98
C ILE A 12 -6.82 11.09 -6.57
N LYS A 13 -7.53 11.98 -5.86
CA LYS A 13 -7.23 12.29 -4.45
C LYS A 13 -7.36 11.06 -3.56
N ILE A 14 -8.40 10.24 -3.76
CA ILE A 14 -8.57 8.96 -3.04
C ILE A 14 -7.44 7.99 -3.38
N PHE A 15 -7.06 7.88 -4.65
CA PHE A 15 -5.95 7.02 -5.08
C PHE A 15 -4.62 7.43 -4.43
N GLY A 16 -4.36 8.74 -4.30
CA GLY A 16 -3.21 9.26 -3.55
C GLY A 16 -3.25 8.85 -2.08
N ARG A 17 -4.39 8.97 -1.40
CA ARG A 17 -4.53 8.54 0.01
C ARG A 17 -4.33 7.03 0.17
N ASN A 18 -4.86 6.23 -0.75
CA ASN A 18 -4.64 4.78 -0.72
C ASN A 18 -3.17 4.42 -0.91
N LEU A 19 -2.48 5.08 -1.85
CA LEU A 19 -1.05 4.88 -2.06
C LEU A 19 -0.25 5.29 -0.81
N HIS A 20 -0.60 6.42 -0.19
CA HIS A 20 0.04 6.90 1.02
C HIS A 20 0.00 5.85 2.15
N GLU A 21 -1.17 5.26 2.40
CA GLU A 21 -1.34 4.23 3.43
C GLU A 21 -0.58 2.94 3.09
N LEU A 22 -0.51 2.56 1.81
CA LEU A 22 0.30 1.41 1.38
C LEU A 22 1.81 1.64 1.57
N LEU A 23 2.29 2.83 1.24
CA LEU A 23 3.71 3.20 1.36
C LEU A 23 4.13 3.34 2.84
N LEU A 24 3.24 3.80 3.70
CA LEU A 24 3.49 3.94 5.14
C LEU A 24 3.02 2.73 5.96
N ALA A 25 2.76 1.59 5.32
CA ALA A 25 2.52 0.34 6.01
C ALA A 25 3.73 -0.05 6.88
N ALA A 26 3.45 -0.70 8.01
CA ALA A 26 4.48 -1.09 8.98
C ALA A 26 5.53 -2.02 8.33
N PRO A 27 6.82 -1.68 8.35
CA PRO A 27 7.87 -2.57 7.90
C PRO A 27 8.09 -3.72 8.89
N ALA A 28 8.20 -4.96 8.43
CA ALA A 28 8.54 -6.08 9.32
C ALA A 28 10.00 -6.04 9.81
N GLY A 29 10.84 -5.25 9.14
CA GLY A 29 12.23 -5.02 9.48
C GLY A 29 13.20 -6.04 8.89
N PRO A 30 14.47 -6.03 9.35
CA PRO A 30 15.55 -6.83 8.78
C PRO A 30 15.48 -8.28 9.25
N LYS A 31 14.54 -9.04 8.67
CA LYS A 31 14.32 -10.46 8.95
C LYS A 31 14.47 -11.29 7.69
N ALA A 32 14.88 -12.55 7.82
CA ALA A 32 14.90 -13.46 6.67
C ALA A 32 13.46 -13.81 6.25
N VAL A 33 13.15 -13.64 4.96
CA VAL A 33 11.78 -13.80 4.42
C VAL A 33 11.75 -14.81 3.27
N LEU A 34 10.78 -15.73 3.34
CA LEU A 34 10.37 -16.57 2.22
C LEU A 34 9.18 -15.90 1.51
N GLY A 35 9.39 -15.37 0.31
CA GLY A 35 8.33 -14.87 -0.56
C GLY A 35 7.69 -15.98 -1.38
N LEU A 36 6.36 -16.05 -1.33
CA LEU A 36 5.52 -16.96 -2.10
C LEU A 36 4.64 -16.11 -3.02
N ASP A 37 4.87 -16.22 -4.33
CA ASP A 37 4.02 -15.66 -5.38
C ASP A 37 3.09 -16.77 -5.88
N PRO A 38 1.81 -16.79 -5.45
CA PRO A 38 0.92 -17.90 -5.69
C PRO A 38 0.64 -18.14 -7.17
N GLY A 39 0.38 -19.40 -7.50
CA GLY A 39 -0.06 -19.75 -8.85
C GLY A 39 -0.53 -21.19 -8.92
N ILE A 40 -1.55 -21.40 -9.76
CA ILE A 40 -2.15 -22.72 -9.97
C ILE A 40 -1.36 -23.46 -11.05
N ARG A 41 -1.69 -23.20 -12.32
CA ARG A 41 -1.11 -23.92 -13.48
C ARG A 41 0.40 -23.68 -13.65
N THR A 42 0.89 -22.49 -13.35
CA THR A 42 2.31 -22.11 -13.49
C THR A 42 3.12 -22.35 -12.21
N GLY A 43 2.52 -22.96 -11.19
CA GLY A 43 3.13 -23.16 -9.88
C GLY A 43 3.23 -21.88 -9.06
N CYS A 44 3.56 -22.06 -7.78
CA CYS A 44 3.89 -21.01 -6.84
C CYS A 44 5.39 -20.72 -6.94
N LYS A 45 5.75 -19.45 -7.18
CA LYS A 45 7.15 -19.03 -7.32
C LYS A 45 7.63 -18.67 -5.93
N VAL A 46 8.86 -19.03 -5.65
CA VAL A 46 9.44 -18.99 -4.31
C VAL A 46 10.75 -18.23 -4.38
N ALA A 47 10.93 -17.28 -3.48
CA ALA A 47 12.18 -16.57 -3.29
C ALA A 47 12.52 -16.49 -1.81
N VAL A 48 13.77 -16.75 -1.45
CA VAL A 48 14.27 -16.52 -0.10
C VAL A 48 15.17 -15.29 -0.13
N VAL A 49 14.88 -14.32 0.74
CA VAL A 49 15.77 -13.18 0.98
C VAL A 49 16.27 -13.19 2.41
N ASP A 50 17.52 -12.77 2.61
CA ASP A 50 18.07 -12.59 3.96
C ASP A 50 17.55 -11.30 4.62
N ALA A 51 18.01 -11.03 5.85
CA ALA A 51 17.66 -9.84 6.61
C ALA A 51 18.01 -8.50 5.91
N THR A 52 18.93 -8.50 4.94
CA THR A 52 19.30 -7.33 4.14
C THR A 52 18.45 -7.19 2.86
N GLY A 53 17.62 -8.19 2.56
CA GLY A 53 16.85 -8.29 1.33
C GLY A 53 17.65 -8.88 0.17
N LYS A 54 18.86 -9.42 0.39
CA LYS A 54 19.63 -10.10 -0.63
C LYS A 54 18.96 -11.43 -0.98
N LEU A 55 18.83 -11.70 -2.28
CA LEU A 55 18.30 -12.97 -2.79
C LEU A 55 19.28 -14.12 -2.48
N LEU A 56 18.79 -15.16 -1.80
CA LEU A 56 19.57 -16.34 -1.43
C LEU A 56 19.28 -17.54 -2.33
N GLU A 57 18.00 -17.84 -2.56
CA GLU A 57 17.57 -19.01 -3.34
C GLU A 57 16.20 -18.73 -3.97
N THR A 58 15.96 -19.31 -5.15
CA THR A 58 14.65 -19.28 -5.80
C THR A 58 14.26 -20.67 -6.27
N THR A 59 12.96 -20.94 -6.35
CA THR A 59 12.44 -22.16 -6.94
C THR A 59 10.99 -21.97 -7.38
N THR A 60 10.42 -22.98 -8.04
CA THR A 60 8.98 -23.04 -8.33
C THR A 60 8.44 -24.37 -7.84
N VAL A 61 7.44 -24.30 -6.97
CA VAL A 61 6.75 -25.47 -6.41
C VAL A 61 5.37 -25.59 -7.03
N TYR A 62 4.82 -26.81 -7.06
CA TYR A 62 3.57 -27.10 -7.77
C TYR A 62 2.56 -27.83 -6.87
N PRO A 63 2.12 -27.20 -5.76
CA PRO A 63 1.22 -27.84 -4.80
C PRO A 63 -0.19 -28.06 -5.36
N LEU A 64 -0.58 -27.31 -6.39
CA LEU A 64 -1.92 -27.30 -6.97
C LEU A 64 -1.95 -27.97 -8.35
N GLN A 65 -3.16 -28.02 -8.91
CA GLN A 65 -3.40 -28.56 -10.24
C GLN A 65 -2.53 -27.84 -11.30
N PRO A 66 -2.00 -28.55 -12.31
CA PRO A 66 -2.30 -29.95 -12.63
C PRO A 66 -1.40 -30.98 -11.90
N ARG A 67 -0.31 -30.56 -11.24
CA ARG A 67 0.66 -31.49 -10.65
C ARG A 67 0.22 -32.03 -9.29
N ASN A 68 -0.49 -31.23 -8.50
CA ASN A 68 -0.96 -31.58 -7.15
C ASN A 68 0.15 -32.14 -6.24
N ASP A 69 1.38 -31.64 -6.38
CA ASP A 69 2.53 -32.11 -5.60
C ASP A 69 2.62 -31.37 -4.26
N TRP A 70 1.63 -31.59 -3.41
CA TRP A 70 1.53 -30.94 -2.11
C TRP A 70 2.70 -31.30 -1.20
N GLN A 71 3.01 -32.60 -1.08
CA GLN A 71 4.06 -33.10 -0.19
C GLN A 71 5.47 -32.69 -0.65
N GLY A 72 5.76 -32.75 -1.95
CA GLY A 72 7.04 -32.28 -2.49
C GLY A 72 7.22 -30.77 -2.30
N SER A 73 6.15 -30.00 -2.48
CA SER A 73 6.14 -28.56 -2.20
C SER A 73 6.39 -28.27 -0.71
N LEU A 74 5.68 -28.95 0.20
CA LEU A 74 5.86 -28.82 1.65
C LEU A 74 7.29 -29.12 2.06
N ALA A 75 7.85 -30.25 1.59
CA ALA A 75 9.22 -30.64 1.90
C ALA A 75 10.25 -29.61 1.41
N THR A 76 10.03 -29.08 0.19
CA THR A 76 10.90 -28.05 -0.41
C THR A 76 10.86 -26.75 0.38
N LEU A 77 9.67 -26.25 0.71
CA LEU A 77 9.49 -25.02 1.48
C LEU A 77 10.05 -25.17 2.90
N ALA A 78 9.79 -26.29 3.57
CA ALA A 78 10.35 -26.56 4.90
C ALA A 78 11.89 -26.62 4.88
N ARG A 79 12.50 -27.22 3.84
CA ARG A 79 13.96 -27.19 3.66
C ARG A 79 14.46 -25.75 3.57
N LEU A 80 13.85 -24.92 2.72
CA LEU A 80 14.26 -23.53 2.53
C LEU A 80 14.16 -22.73 3.83
N VAL A 81 13.06 -22.88 4.56
CA VAL A 81 12.84 -22.20 5.84
C VAL A 81 13.92 -22.56 6.86
N VAL A 82 14.23 -23.86 6.99
CA VAL A 82 15.22 -24.36 7.95
C VAL A 82 16.65 -24.02 7.54
N GLN A 83 16.97 -24.11 6.25
CA GLN A 83 18.31 -23.89 5.72
C GLN A 83 18.73 -22.42 5.85
N HIS A 84 17.81 -21.50 5.55
CA HIS A 84 18.10 -20.06 5.51
C HIS A 84 17.65 -19.31 6.76
N GLY A 85 17.18 -20.02 7.79
CA GLY A 85 16.74 -19.41 9.05
C GLY A 85 15.59 -18.43 8.88
N VAL A 86 14.65 -18.72 7.97
CA VAL A 86 13.52 -17.83 7.67
C VAL A 86 12.67 -17.61 8.92
N GLU A 87 12.33 -16.35 9.18
CA GLU A 87 11.46 -15.93 10.29
C GLU A 87 10.04 -15.59 9.80
N LEU A 88 9.92 -15.13 8.55
CA LEU A 88 8.65 -14.70 7.96
C LEU A 88 8.38 -15.37 6.62
N ILE A 89 7.14 -15.78 6.40
CA ILE A 89 6.64 -16.23 5.09
C ILE A 89 5.71 -15.15 4.56
N SER A 90 6.10 -14.49 3.48
CA SER A 90 5.30 -13.48 2.77
C SER A 90 4.52 -14.15 1.64
N ILE A 91 3.20 -13.99 1.61
CA ILE A 91 2.32 -14.64 0.62
C ILE A 91 1.63 -13.54 -0.18
N GLY A 92 1.78 -13.53 -1.50
CA GLY A 92 1.01 -12.63 -2.38
C GLY A 92 -0.49 -12.92 -2.29
N ASN A 93 -1.33 -11.90 -2.35
CA ASN A 93 -2.78 -12.04 -2.25
C ASN A 93 -3.49 -12.38 -3.60
N GLY A 94 -2.76 -12.90 -4.58
CA GLY A 94 -3.29 -13.25 -5.90
C GLY A 94 -3.98 -14.58 -6.03
N THR A 95 -3.93 -15.12 -7.25
CA THR A 95 -4.60 -16.38 -7.61
C THR A 95 -3.89 -17.58 -7.00
N GLY A 96 -4.60 -18.37 -6.19
CA GLY A 96 -4.04 -19.51 -5.45
C GLY A 96 -3.39 -19.13 -4.11
N SER A 97 -3.54 -17.87 -3.68
CA SER A 97 -3.01 -17.36 -2.40
C SER A 97 -3.53 -18.12 -1.20
N ARG A 98 -4.79 -18.54 -1.25
CA ARG A 98 -5.44 -19.29 -0.19
C ARG A 98 -4.81 -20.66 0.04
N GLU A 99 -4.68 -21.46 -1.00
CA GLU A 99 -4.08 -22.78 -0.89
C GLU A 99 -2.60 -22.68 -0.54
N THR A 100 -1.93 -21.64 -1.03
CA THR A 100 -0.56 -21.28 -0.64
C THR A 100 -0.47 -20.90 0.84
N ASP A 101 -1.47 -20.21 1.38
CA ASP A 101 -1.58 -19.86 2.79
C ASP A 101 -1.73 -21.11 3.69
N LYS A 102 -2.58 -22.05 3.28
CA LYS A 102 -2.69 -23.36 3.95
C LYS A 102 -1.36 -24.12 3.92
N LEU A 103 -0.71 -24.15 2.77
CA LEU A 103 0.60 -24.77 2.62
C LEU A 103 1.62 -24.13 3.57
N ALA A 104 1.61 -22.79 3.69
CA ALA A 104 2.48 -22.08 4.62
C ALA A 104 2.18 -22.44 6.09
N VAL A 105 0.91 -22.60 6.48
CA VAL A 105 0.53 -23.08 7.82
C VAL A 105 1.09 -24.48 8.09
N GLU A 106 1.00 -25.40 7.12
CA GLU A 106 1.56 -26.75 7.25
C GLU A 106 3.09 -26.73 7.33
N VAL A 107 3.76 -25.88 6.54
CA VAL A 107 5.20 -25.65 6.63
C VAL A 107 5.60 -25.16 8.02
N ILE A 108 4.89 -24.18 8.59
CA ILE A 108 5.15 -23.67 9.94
C ILE A 108 5.00 -24.80 10.98
N LYS A 109 3.92 -25.59 10.91
CA LYS A 109 3.70 -26.73 11.82
C LYS A 109 4.82 -27.77 11.69
N PHE A 110 5.26 -28.08 10.47
CA PHE A 110 6.33 -29.03 10.20
C PHE A 110 7.69 -28.53 10.71
N VAL A 111 8.00 -27.25 10.52
CA VAL A 111 9.23 -26.62 11.02
C VAL A 111 9.22 -26.57 12.54
N ALA A 112 8.12 -26.18 13.17
CA ALA A 112 7.99 -26.17 14.63
C ALA A 112 8.19 -27.56 15.27
N ALA A 113 7.76 -28.63 14.58
CA ALA A 113 8.00 -30.00 15.04
C ALA A 113 9.47 -30.45 14.92
N LYS A 114 10.22 -29.91 13.94
CA LYS A 114 11.64 -30.27 13.70
C LYS A 114 12.65 -29.35 14.38
N LYS A 115 12.33 -28.06 14.51
CA LYS A 115 13.13 -26.99 15.11
C LYS A 115 12.22 -26.06 15.95
N PRO A 116 11.85 -26.48 17.17
CA PRO A 116 10.95 -25.71 18.04
C PRO A 116 11.47 -24.31 18.39
N GLU A 117 12.79 -24.10 18.34
CA GLU A 117 13.47 -22.83 18.58
C GLU A 117 13.25 -21.80 17.46
N GLN A 118 12.95 -22.24 16.24
CA GLN A 118 12.75 -21.37 15.09
C GLN A 118 11.29 -20.93 15.00
N LYS A 119 11.01 -19.69 15.40
CA LYS A 119 9.68 -19.09 15.30
C LYS A 119 9.46 -18.54 13.90
N VAL A 120 8.45 -19.07 13.21
CA VAL A 120 8.08 -18.64 11.86
C VAL A 120 6.66 -18.11 11.88
N ALA A 121 6.44 -16.93 11.30
CA ALA A 121 5.11 -16.38 11.09
C ALA A 121 4.82 -16.22 9.60
N LYS A 122 3.54 -16.29 9.20
CA LYS A 122 3.10 -15.98 7.84
C LYS A 122 2.37 -14.65 7.81
N ILE A 123 2.51 -13.90 6.72
CA ILE A 123 1.78 -12.67 6.43
C ILE A 123 1.37 -12.67 4.97
N VAL A 124 0.11 -12.32 4.71
CA VAL A 124 -0.38 -12.04 3.36
C VAL A 124 -0.09 -10.59 3.02
N VAL A 125 0.49 -10.35 1.85
CA VAL A 125 0.83 -9.02 1.34
C VAL A 125 0.15 -8.78 0.00
N SER A 126 -0.10 -7.52 -0.31
CA SER A 126 -0.55 -7.14 -1.64
C SER A 126 0.50 -7.50 -2.69
N GLU A 127 0.10 -8.17 -3.77
CA GLU A 127 0.96 -8.39 -4.94
C GLU A 127 0.84 -7.28 -5.99
N ALA A 128 0.06 -6.22 -5.70
CA ALA A 128 -0.16 -5.12 -6.64
C ALA A 128 1.17 -4.56 -7.17
N GLY A 129 1.29 -4.47 -8.49
CA GLY A 129 2.50 -4.01 -9.17
C GLY A 129 3.65 -5.02 -9.24
N ALA A 130 3.59 -6.19 -8.59
CA ALA A 130 4.69 -7.17 -8.61
C ALA A 130 4.99 -7.68 -10.02
N SER A 131 3.95 -7.92 -10.84
CA SER A 131 4.13 -8.31 -12.25
C SER A 131 4.69 -7.18 -13.12
N VAL A 132 4.41 -5.92 -12.77
CA VAL A 132 4.95 -4.76 -13.49
C VAL A 132 6.42 -4.55 -13.12
N TYR A 133 6.76 -4.73 -11.84
CA TYR A 133 8.14 -4.77 -11.40
C TYR A 133 8.92 -5.87 -12.11
N SER A 134 8.41 -7.11 -12.14
CA SER A 134 9.14 -8.26 -12.67
C SER A 134 9.50 -8.13 -14.15
N ALA A 135 8.62 -7.50 -14.94
CA ALA A 135 8.81 -7.19 -16.35
C ALA A 135 9.58 -5.87 -16.61
N SER A 136 9.95 -5.12 -15.57
CA SER A 136 10.63 -3.83 -15.72
C SER A 136 12.10 -3.98 -16.10
N ALA A 137 12.64 -2.97 -16.78
CA ALA A 137 14.07 -2.88 -17.07
C ALA A 137 14.91 -2.80 -15.79
N PHE A 138 14.36 -2.24 -14.70
CA PHE A 138 15.05 -2.19 -13.42
C PHE A 138 15.23 -3.59 -12.82
N ALA A 139 14.16 -4.39 -12.74
CA ALA A 139 14.25 -5.77 -12.24
C ALA A 139 15.10 -6.67 -13.14
N ALA A 140 15.10 -6.42 -14.45
CA ALA A 140 16.00 -7.12 -15.38
C ALA A 140 17.48 -6.81 -15.14
N ALA A 141 17.81 -5.56 -14.76
CA ALA A 141 19.17 -5.20 -14.38
C ALA A 141 19.56 -5.72 -12.99
N GLU A 142 18.60 -5.76 -12.05
CA GLU A 142 18.82 -6.27 -10.70
C GLU A 142 19.00 -7.80 -10.68
N PHE A 143 18.26 -8.52 -11.53
CA PHE A 143 18.31 -9.98 -11.63
C PHE A 143 18.40 -10.47 -13.08
N PRO A 144 19.54 -10.30 -13.76
CA PRO A 144 19.70 -10.65 -15.17
C PRO A 144 19.46 -12.14 -15.47
N GLU A 145 19.94 -13.00 -14.58
CA GLU A 145 19.89 -14.47 -14.72
C GLU A 145 18.56 -15.08 -14.23
N LEU A 146 17.69 -14.28 -13.61
CA LEU A 146 16.44 -14.77 -13.04
C LEU A 146 15.30 -14.63 -14.03
N ASP A 147 14.51 -15.70 -14.18
CA ASP A 147 13.28 -15.68 -14.98
C ASP A 147 12.30 -14.61 -14.48
N VAL A 148 11.56 -14.01 -15.41
CA VAL A 148 10.60 -12.94 -15.14
C VAL A 148 9.57 -13.37 -14.08
N SER A 149 9.14 -14.64 -14.07
CA SER A 149 8.15 -15.11 -13.10
C SER A 149 8.67 -15.14 -11.67
N LEU A 150 9.98 -15.40 -11.46
CA LEU A 150 10.57 -15.51 -10.12
C LEU A 150 10.86 -14.15 -9.49
N ARG A 151 11.07 -13.11 -10.31
CA ARG A 151 11.30 -11.73 -9.82
C ARG A 151 10.10 -11.20 -9.02
N GLY A 152 8.88 -11.63 -9.34
CA GLY A 152 7.68 -11.29 -8.58
C GLY A 152 7.74 -11.75 -7.12
N ALA A 153 8.16 -13.01 -6.90
CA ALA A 153 8.34 -13.57 -5.56
C ALA A 153 9.40 -12.82 -4.75
N VAL A 154 10.47 -12.32 -5.39
CA VAL A 154 11.48 -11.48 -4.72
C VAL A 154 10.85 -10.18 -4.22
N SER A 155 10.01 -9.53 -5.05
CA SER A 155 9.31 -8.29 -4.66
C SER A 155 8.33 -8.53 -3.50
N ILE A 156 7.60 -9.64 -3.53
CA ILE A 156 6.69 -10.04 -2.44
C ILE A 156 7.44 -10.25 -1.12
N ALA A 157 8.63 -10.86 -1.16
CA ALA A 157 9.45 -11.05 0.04
C ALA A 157 9.93 -9.70 0.62
N ARG A 158 10.52 -8.84 -0.22
CA ARG A 158 11.12 -7.56 0.19
C ARG A 158 10.10 -6.53 0.65
N ARG A 159 8.91 -6.53 0.04
CA ARG A 159 7.82 -5.64 0.43
C ARG A 159 7.35 -5.86 1.85
N LEU A 160 7.46 -7.09 2.36
CA LEU A 160 7.17 -7.36 3.77
C LEU A 160 8.25 -6.76 4.69
N GLN A 161 9.52 -6.83 4.29
CA GLN A 161 10.63 -6.24 5.06
C GLN A 161 10.48 -4.72 5.16
N ASP A 162 10.29 -4.06 4.01
CA ASP A 162 10.01 -2.63 3.94
C ASP A 162 9.13 -2.32 2.70
N PRO A 163 7.83 -2.01 2.90
CA PRO A 163 6.91 -1.67 1.81
C PRO A 163 7.36 -0.46 0.99
N LEU A 164 7.86 0.58 1.65
CA LEU A 164 8.27 1.83 1.00
C LEU A 164 9.45 1.56 0.07
N ALA A 165 10.51 0.92 0.58
CA ALA A 165 11.73 0.68 -0.17
C ALA A 165 11.53 -0.22 -1.40
N GLU A 166 10.52 -1.10 -1.38
CA GLU A 166 10.19 -1.98 -2.49
C GLU A 166 9.20 -1.34 -3.48
N LEU A 167 8.13 -0.69 -3.01
CA LEU A 167 7.10 -0.11 -3.88
C LEU A 167 7.60 1.07 -4.71
N VAL A 168 8.59 1.84 -4.23
CA VAL A 168 9.21 2.95 -5.00
C VAL A 168 9.92 2.49 -6.28
N LYS A 169 10.22 1.20 -6.41
CA LYS A 169 10.84 0.60 -7.61
C LYS A 169 9.84 0.45 -8.76
N ILE A 170 8.55 0.64 -8.48
CA ILE A 170 7.43 0.45 -9.42
C ILE A 170 6.96 1.82 -9.87
N ASP A 171 6.51 1.93 -11.13
CA ASP A 171 5.78 3.11 -11.58
C ASP A 171 4.54 3.29 -10.67
N PRO A 172 4.36 4.43 -9.99
CA PRO A 172 3.28 4.60 -9.02
C PRO A 172 1.89 4.36 -9.62
N LYS A 173 1.68 4.66 -10.91
CA LYS A 173 0.39 4.42 -11.59
C LYS A 173 0.08 2.93 -11.79
N ALA A 174 1.11 2.09 -11.72
CA ALA A 174 1.01 0.66 -11.90
C ALA A 174 0.76 -0.09 -10.57
N ILE A 175 0.87 0.62 -9.45
CA ILE A 175 0.41 0.12 -8.15
C ILE A 175 -1.11 0.27 -8.15
N GLY A 176 -1.84 -0.84 -8.02
CA GLY A 176 -3.30 -0.85 -8.00
C GLY A 176 -3.85 -0.14 -6.76
N VAL A 177 -4.17 1.15 -6.87
CA VAL A 177 -4.58 2.01 -5.75
C VAL A 177 -6.07 2.37 -5.77
N GLY A 178 -6.80 1.86 -6.76
CA GLY A 178 -8.23 2.09 -6.88
C GLY A 178 -8.89 1.41 -8.07
N GLN A 179 -10.20 1.20 -7.96
CA GLN A 179 -11.02 0.79 -9.10
C GLN A 179 -11.06 1.91 -10.15
N TYR A 180 -11.08 1.53 -11.43
CA TYR A 180 -11.16 2.46 -12.56
C TYR A 180 -10.00 3.48 -12.63
N GLN A 181 -8.85 3.19 -12.00
CA GLN A 181 -7.66 4.04 -12.08
C GLN A 181 -7.16 4.29 -13.52
N HIS A 182 -7.50 3.40 -14.46
CA HIS A 182 -7.17 3.53 -15.87
C HIS A 182 -8.13 4.45 -16.64
N ASP A 183 -9.28 4.77 -16.07
CA ASP A 183 -10.35 5.55 -16.71
C ASP A 183 -10.29 7.05 -16.35
N VAL A 184 -9.41 7.45 -15.43
CA VAL A 184 -9.17 8.86 -15.08
C VAL A 184 -8.08 9.49 -15.94
N ASN A 185 -7.92 10.82 -15.87
CA ASN A 185 -6.82 11.52 -16.52
C ASN A 185 -5.44 11.04 -16.01
N GLN A 186 -4.76 10.27 -16.87
CA GLN A 186 -3.49 9.61 -16.54
C GLN A 186 -2.35 10.58 -16.22
N LYS A 187 -2.35 11.80 -16.78
CA LYS A 187 -1.33 12.81 -16.49
C LYS A 187 -1.53 13.42 -15.10
N ALA A 188 -2.79 13.68 -14.73
CA ALA A 188 -3.13 14.16 -13.40
C ALA A 188 -2.88 13.07 -12.33
N LEU A 189 -3.23 11.82 -12.65
CA LEU A 189 -2.95 10.65 -11.79
C LEU A 189 -1.45 10.50 -11.52
N ALA A 190 -0.62 10.43 -12.56
CA ALA A 190 0.83 10.27 -12.42
C ALA A 190 1.42 11.36 -11.52
N ARG A 191 1.09 12.63 -11.76
CA ARG A 191 1.54 13.75 -10.93
C ARG A 191 1.14 13.60 -9.46
N SER A 192 -0.11 13.21 -9.19
CA SER A 192 -0.60 13.06 -7.82
C SER A 192 0.07 11.90 -7.09
N LEU A 193 0.27 10.76 -7.77
CA LEU A 193 0.90 9.59 -7.17
C LEU A 193 2.41 9.81 -6.99
N ASP A 194 3.09 10.47 -7.94
CA ASP A 194 4.50 10.85 -7.79
C ASP A 194 4.70 11.78 -6.59
N ALA A 195 3.84 12.80 -6.42
CA ALA A 195 3.89 13.68 -5.25
C ALA A 195 3.65 12.92 -3.94
N THR A 196 2.70 11.96 -3.94
CA THR A 196 2.44 11.11 -2.77
C THR A 196 3.68 10.28 -2.40
N VAL A 197 4.37 9.71 -3.40
CA VAL A 197 5.59 8.95 -3.18
C VAL A 197 6.70 9.83 -2.62
N GLU A 198 6.89 11.04 -3.17
CA GLU A 198 7.85 12.01 -2.65
C GLU A 198 7.53 12.37 -1.19
N ASP A 199 6.28 12.68 -0.86
CA ASP A 199 5.86 12.99 0.50
C ASP A 199 6.16 11.84 1.47
N CYS A 200 5.84 10.59 1.10
CA CYS A 200 6.09 9.42 1.93
C CYS A 200 7.58 9.16 2.14
N VAL A 201 8.40 9.24 1.08
CA VAL A 201 9.85 8.99 1.16
C VAL A 201 10.52 10.05 2.04
N ASN A 202 10.18 11.31 1.88
CA ASN A 202 10.78 12.39 2.66
C ASN A 202 10.26 12.43 4.10
N ALA A 203 9.00 12.03 4.35
CA ALA A 203 8.48 11.88 5.71
C ALA A 203 9.19 10.74 6.46
N VAL A 204 9.45 9.60 5.80
CA VAL A 204 10.17 8.49 6.42
C VAL A 204 11.66 8.78 6.54
N GLY A 205 12.27 9.48 5.57
CA GLY A 205 13.71 9.69 5.46
C GLY A 205 14.45 8.45 4.94
N VAL A 206 15.66 8.65 4.43
CA VAL A 206 16.40 7.63 3.68
C VAL A 206 17.83 7.51 4.21
N ASP A 207 18.26 6.30 4.57
CA ASP A 207 19.67 6.05 4.89
C ASP A 207 20.49 6.05 3.59
N VAL A 208 21.36 7.05 3.44
CA VAL A 208 22.16 7.25 2.24
C VAL A 208 23.16 6.12 2.00
N ASN A 209 23.51 5.34 3.02
CA ASN A 209 24.48 4.25 2.91
C ASN A 209 23.88 2.91 2.49
N THR A 210 22.56 2.75 2.57
CA THR A 210 21.87 1.50 2.23
C THR A 210 20.82 1.66 1.15
N ALA A 211 20.35 2.88 0.91
CA ALA A 211 19.29 3.14 -0.05
C ALA A 211 19.68 2.77 -1.50
N SER A 212 18.66 2.33 -2.23
CA SER A 212 18.72 2.05 -3.66
C SER A 212 18.55 3.32 -4.49
N VAL A 213 18.96 3.27 -5.76
CA VAL A 213 18.78 4.39 -6.70
C VAL A 213 17.31 4.83 -6.82
N PRO A 214 16.31 3.93 -6.97
CA PRO A 214 14.90 4.34 -7.04
C PRO A 214 14.39 5.04 -5.77
N LEU A 215 14.90 4.66 -4.59
CA LEU A 215 14.52 5.31 -3.34
C LEU A 215 15.13 6.71 -3.24
N LEU A 216 16.44 6.83 -3.54
CA LEU A 216 17.14 8.12 -3.55
C LEU A 216 16.57 9.10 -4.59
N GLU A 217 16.08 8.60 -5.73
CA GLU A 217 15.43 9.42 -6.76
C GLU A 217 14.17 10.16 -6.25
N ARG A 218 13.55 9.66 -5.18
CA ARG A 218 12.34 10.26 -4.56
C ARG A 218 12.65 11.22 -3.42
N VAL A 219 13.92 11.40 -3.05
CA VAL A 219 14.33 12.36 -2.02
C VAL A 219 14.30 13.78 -2.60
N SER A 220 13.81 14.73 -1.79
CA SER A 220 13.71 16.13 -2.20
C SER A 220 15.03 16.68 -2.72
N GLY A 221 14.97 17.37 -3.86
CA GLY A 221 16.15 17.92 -4.54
C GLY A 221 17.00 16.92 -5.32
N LEU A 222 16.78 15.62 -5.17
CA LEU A 222 17.48 14.59 -5.95
C LEU A 222 16.74 14.25 -7.25
N ASN A 223 17.45 13.58 -8.15
CA ASN A 223 16.92 13.03 -9.37
C ASN A 223 17.68 11.74 -9.70
N LYS A 224 17.25 11.03 -10.74
CA LYS A 224 17.87 9.77 -11.18
C LYS A 224 19.39 9.85 -11.35
N ALA A 225 19.91 10.94 -11.92
CA ALA A 225 21.34 11.09 -12.16
C ALA A 225 22.11 11.30 -10.85
N LEU A 226 21.59 12.12 -9.93
CA LEU A 226 22.19 12.32 -8.62
C LEU A 226 22.12 11.07 -7.74
N ALA A 227 20.97 10.40 -7.73
CA ALA A 227 20.79 9.13 -7.02
C ALA A 227 21.82 8.07 -7.47
N LYS A 228 22.06 7.96 -8.78
CA LYS A 228 23.11 7.10 -9.34
C LYS A 228 24.51 7.54 -8.88
N ASN A 229 24.84 8.83 -8.97
CA ASN A 229 26.15 9.33 -8.56
C ASN A 229 26.40 9.11 -7.05
N ILE A 230 25.37 9.19 -6.19
CA ILE A 230 25.49 8.90 -4.75
C ILE A 230 25.90 7.44 -4.52
N VAL A 231 25.21 6.50 -5.18
CA VAL A 231 25.53 5.07 -5.06
C VAL A 231 26.92 4.77 -5.62
N GLU A 232 27.25 5.28 -6.81
CA GLU A 232 28.58 5.13 -7.41
C GLU A 232 29.69 5.72 -6.52
N TYR A 233 29.44 6.88 -5.89
CA TYR A 233 30.39 7.48 -4.97
C TYR A 233 30.61 6.59 -3.74
N ARG A 234 29.54 6.07 -3.14
CA ARG A 234 29.61 5.17 -1.99
C ARG A 234 30.31 3.85 -2.33
N ASP A 235 30.04 3.29 -3.50
CA ASP A 235 30.68 2.04 -3.93
C ASP A 235 32.19 2.23 -4.17
N ALA A 236 32.61 3.41 -4.64
CA ALA A 236 34.02 3.73 -4.90
C ALA A 236 34.80 4.22 -3.66
N ASN A 237 34.15 4.93 -2.73
CA ASN A 237 34.81 5.61 -1.60
C ASN A 237 34.45 5.02 -0.23
N GLY A 238 33.54 4.05 -0.19
CA GLY A 238 32.97 3.53 1.05
C GLY A 238 31.77 4.34 1.56
N ALA A 239 31.24 3.94 2.71
CA ALA A 239 30.10 4.59 3.35
C ALA A 239 30.39 6.07 3.69
N PHE A 240 29.37 6.92 3.56
CA PHE A 240 29.41 8.30 4.02
C PHE A 240 29.49 8.35 5.54
N ALA A 241 30.53 8.98 6.08
CA ALA A 241 30.75 9.13 7.52
C ALA A 241 29.93 10.26 8.14
N ASN A 242 29.61 11.30 7.36
CA ASN A 242 28.81 12.45 7.80
C ASN A 242 28.18 13.18 6.59
N ARG A 243 27.15 13.99 6.82
CA ARG A 243 26.42 14.67 5.74
C ARG A 243 27.30 15.61 4.92
N ALA A 244 28.35 16.19 5.51
CA ALA A 244 29.27 17.07 4.78
C ALA A 244 29.99 16.33 3.63
N THR A 245 30.26 15.04 3.78
CA THR A 245 30.87 14.23 2.71
C THR A 245 29.96 14.05 1.49
N ILE A 246 28.63 14.14 1.64
CA ILE A 246 27.68 14.03 0.52
C ILE A 246 27.90 15.16 -0.50
N ARG A 247 28.40 16.33 -0.07
CA ARG A 247 28.75 17.44 -0.98
C ARG A 247 29.85 17.09 -1.98
N LYS A 248 30.64 16.05 -1.73
CA LYS A 248 31.71 15.58 -2.63
C LYS A 248 31.16 14.74 -3.79
N VAL A 249 29.88 14.37 -3.77
CA VAL A 249 29.25 13.61 -4.86
C VAL A 249 29.22 14.46 -6.14
N PRO A 250 29.60 13.90 -7.30
CA PRO A 250 29.56 14.64 -8.56
C PRO A 250 28.17 15.25 -8.83
N ARG A 251 28.16 16.54 -9.18
CA ARG A 251 26.96 17.36 -9.45
C ARG A 251 26.08 17.67 -8.23
N MET A 252 26.54 17.37 -7.01
CA MET A 252 25.89 17.81 -5.77
C MET A 252 26.22 19.28 -5.49
N GLY A 253 25.37 20.19 -5.96
CA GLY A 253 25.49 21.63 -5.67
C GLY A 253 24.95 21.99 -4.28
N ASP A 254 25.30 23.19 -3.79
CA ASP A 254 24.87 23.66 -2.47
C ASP A 254 23.34 23.69 -2.32
N LYS A 255 22.61 24.12 -3.36
CA LYS A 255 21.14 24.14 -3.33
C LYS A 255 20.54 22.73 -3.29
N THR A 256 21.09 21.80 -4.06
CA THR A 256 20.67 20.40 -4.04
C THR A 256 20.91 19.79 -2.66
N PHE A 257 22.08 20.04 -2.08
CA PHE A 257 22.41 19.58 -0.74
C PHE A 257 21.46 20.17 0.31
N GLU A 258 21.17 21.47 0.25
CA GLU A 258 20.21 22.13 1.14
C GLU A 258 18.80 21.52 1.05
N GLN A 259 18.35 21.12 -0.13
CA GLN A 259 17.04 20.48 -0.27
C GLN A 259 17.03 19.02 0.24
N ALA A 260 18.13 18.27 0.06
CA ALA A 260 18.17 16.84 0.34
C ALA A 260 18.66 16.49 1.76
N ALA A 261 19.54 17.30 2.35
CA ALA A 261 20.34 16.88 3.51
C ALA A 261 19.51 16.52 4.74
N GLY A 262 18.34 17.15 4.94
CA GLY A 262 17.46 16.85 6.08
C GLY A 262 16.78 15.48 5.98
N PHE A 263 16.66 14.95 4.76
CA PHE A 263 15.99 13.68 4.48
C PHE A 263 16.99 12.52 4.30
N LEU A 264 18.25 12.82 4.03
CA LEU A 264 19.34 11.85 3.97
C LEU A 264 19.91 11.61 5.37
N ARG A 265 19.80 10.38 5.86
CA ARG A 265 20.30 9.96 7.17
C ARG A 265 21.58 9.14 7.05
N ILE A 266 22.39 9.19 8.10
CA ILE A 266 23.57 8.35 8.29
C ILE A 266 23.48 7.77 9.70
N ASN A 267 23.11 6.49 9.79
CA ASN A 267 22.81 5.83 11.07
C ASN A 267 24.07 5.62 11.94
N ASP A 268 25.16 5.19 11.31
CA ASP A 268 26.45 4.87 11.96
C ASP A 268 27.53 5.92 11.66
N GLY A 269 27.13 7.19 11.62
CA GLY A 269 28.01 8.32 11.27
C GLY A 269 28.82 8.88 12.44
N GLU A 270 29.80 9.72 12.13
CA GLU A 270 30.63 10.44 13.11
C GLU A 270 29.84 11.49 13.90
N ASN A 271 28.84 12.12 13.27
CA ASN A 271 27.98 13.11 13.90
C ASN A 271 26.61 12.49 14.26
N PRO A 272 26.27 12.37 15.56
CA PRO A 272 24.99 11.80 15.99
C PRO A 272 23.74 12.55 15.52
N LEU A 273 23.86 13.79 15.02
CA LEU A 273 22.74 14.52 14.42
C LEU A 273 22.40 14.05 13.02
N ASP A 274 23.33 13.40 12.31
CA ASP A 274 23.12 12.96 10.93
C ASP A 274 22.14 11.78 10.82
N ARG A 275 21.83 11.08 11.93
CA ARG A 275 20.74 10.10 12.01
C ARG A 275 19.37 10.71 12.30
N SER A 276 19.30 12.02 12.60
CA SER A 276 18.06 12.74 12.91
C SER A 276 17.53 13.50 11.69
N SER A 277 16.32 14.05 11.80
CA SER A 277 15.74 14.94 10.79
C SER A 277 16.20 16.40 10.95
N VAL A 278 17.09 16.70 11.92
CA VAL A 278 17.65 18.05 12.10
C VAL A 278 18.48 18.41 10.87
N HIS A 279 18.13 19.51 10.20
CA HIS A 279 18.85 19.95 9.02
C HIS A 279 20.24 20.52 9.40
N PRO A 280 21.32 20.28 8.62
CA PRO A 280 22.67 20.79 8.91
C PRO A 280 22.76 22.30 9.12
N GLU A 281 21.88 23.09 8.50
CA GLU A 281 21.86 24.54 8.71
C GLU A 281 21.50 24.93 10.15
N ALA A 282 20.81 24.05 10.88
CA ALA A 282 20.34 24.27 12.23
C ALA A 282 21.24 23.62 13.29
N TYR A 283 22.37 23.02 12.90
CA TYR A 283 23.36 22.48 13.86
C TYR A 283 23.86 23.53 14.86
N PRO A 284 24.09 24.80 14.47
CA PRO A 284 24.44 25.84 15.43
C PRO A 284 23.37 26.08 16.52
N VAL A 285 22.08 25.84 16.22
CA VAL A 285 21.00 25.92 17.20
C VAL A 285 21.14 24.81 18.24
N VAL A 286 21.44 23.58 17.79
CA VAL A 286 21.71 22.44 18.66
C VAL A 286 22.92 22.71 19.55
N GLU A 287 24.00 23.26 19.01
CA GLU A 287 25.20 23.62 19.78
C GLU A 287 24.87 24.61 20.91
N ARG A 288 24.02 25.62 20.66
CA ARG A 288 23.52 26.54 21.70
C ARG A 288 22.71 25.82 22.77
N ILE A 289 21.87 24.86 22.39
CA ILE A 289 21.11 24.02 23.33
C ILE A 289 22.06 23.20 24.21
N LEU A 290 23.03 22.52 23.61
CA LEU A 290 24.02 21.70 24.33
C LEU A 290 24.85 22.54 25.31
N ALA A 291 25.28 23.74 24.90
CA ALA A 291 26.01 24.68 25.75
C ALA A 291 25.18 25.11 26.98
N ARG A 292 23.87 25.32 26.82
CA ARG A 292 22.97 25.69 27.92
C ARG A 292 22.78 24.57 28.94
N ILE A 293 22.78 23.33 28.47
CA ILE A 293 22.66 22.11 29.29
C ILE A 293 24.00 21.76 29.96
N GLY A 294 25.12 22.08 29.32
CA GLY A 294 26.46 21.72 29.77
C GLY A 294 26.80 20.23 29.53
N LYS A 295 26.20 19.61 28.51
CA LYS A 295 26.36 18.18 28.18
C LYS A 295 26.68 17.98 26.70
N GLY A 296 27.33 16.86 26.39
CA GLY A 296 27.63 16.47 25.01
C GLY A 296 26.41 15.93 24.27
N ILE A 297 26.42 15.95 22.93
CA ILE A 297 25.30 15.47 22.10
C ILE A 297 24.90 14.02 22.42
N VAL A 298 25.87 13.14 22.66
CA VAL A 298 25.64 11.72 23.00
C VAL A 298 24.87 11.55 24.31
N GLU A 299 25.02 12.49 25.24
CA GLU A 299 24.34 12.48 26.55
C GLU A 299 22.94 13.11 26.50
N VAL A 300 22.60 13.83 25.44
CA VAL A 300 21.31 14.51 25.28
C VAL A 300 20.39 13.74 24.34
N LEU A 301 20.96 13.17 23.27
CA LEU A 301 20.22 12.51 22.22
C LEU A 301 19.52 11.24 22.75
N GLY A 302 18.19 11.20 22.62
CA GLY A 302 17.39 10.10 23.15
C GLY A 302 17.10 10.19 24.66
N GLN A 303 17.41 11.33 25.32
CA GLN A 303 17.20 11.51 26.76
C GLN A 303 16.20 12.64 27.06
N PRO A 304 14.87 12.37 27.04
CA PRO A 304 13.84 13.38 27.25
C PRO A 304 13.95 14.11 28.60
N ALA A 305 14.49 13.45 29.63
CA ALA A 305 14.68 14.04 30.95
C ALA A 305 15.64 15.24 30.94
N VAL A 306 16.64 15.23 30.06
CA VAL A 306 17.66 16.27 29.96
C VAL A 306 17.14 17.50 29.21
N LEU A 307 16.17 17.31 28.32
CA LEU A 307 15.53 18.38 27.55
C LEU A 307 14.34 19.02 28.29
N LYS A 308 13.89 18.41 29.37
CA LYS A 308 12.75 18.86 30.16
C LYS A 308 13.03 20.24 30.79
N GLY A 309 12.11 21.18 30.57
CA GLY A 309 12.20 22.54 31.13
C GLY A 309 12.90 23.54 30.22
N LEU A 310 13.37 23.13 29.04
CA LEU A 310 13.81 24.05 28.00
C LEU A 310 12.61 24.69 27.30
N SER A 311 12.65 26.02 27.13
CA SER A 311 11.68 26.72 26.31
C SER A 311 12.23 26.88 24.88
N PRO A 312 11.47 26.53 23.82
CA PRO A 312 11.90 26.76 22.45
C PRO A 312 12.23 28.23 22.13
N SER A 313 11.56 29.18 22.81
CA SER A 313 11.81 30.62 22.65
C SER A 313 13.24 31.03 22.97
N ASP A 314 13.93 30.29 23.84
CA ASP A 314 15.25 30.67 24.34
C ASP A 314 16.36 30.44 23.31
N PHE A 315 16.05 29.65 22.26
CA PHE A 315 17.02 29.25 21.23
C PHE A 315 16.63 29.76 19.84
N THR A 316 15.61 30.61 19.71
CA THR A 316 15.27 31.24 18.44
C THR A 316 16.33 32.28 18.03
N ASP A 317 16.40 32.58 16.74
CA ASP A 317 17.17 33.70 16.19
C ASP A 317 16.45 34.30 14.98
N GLU A 318 17.10 35.21 14.25
CA GLU A 318 16.52 35.87 13.07
C GLU A 318 16.16 34.87 11.95
N LYS A 319 16.84 33.72 11.89
CA LYS A 319 16.67 32.70 10.85
C LYS A 319 15.76 31.56 11.31
N PHE A 320 15.86 31.15 12.58
CA PHE A 320 15.16 29.98 13.13
C PHE A 320 14.14 30.41 14.20
N GLY A 321 12.85 30.30 13.83
CA GLY A 321 11.74 30.59 14.73
C GLY A 321 11.38 29.43 15.66
N VAL A 322 10.38 29.68 16.51
CA VAL A 322 9.86 28.71 17.50
C VAL A 322 9.48 27.35 16.88
N PRO A 323 8.81 27.26 15.71
CA PRO A 323 8.46 25.95 15.13
C PRO A 323 9.70 25.09 14.88
N THR A 324 10.75 25.66 14.28
CA THR A 324 11.99 24.95 13.98
C THR A 324 12.69 24.46 15.25
N VAL A 325 12.81 25.32 16.27
CA VAL A 325 13.45 24.92 17.54
C VAL A 325 12.65 23.82 18.24
N ARG A 326 11.32 23.90 18.22
CA ARG A 326 10.46 22.86 18.81
C ARG A 326 10.64 21.51 18.09
N ASP A 327 10.75 21.53 16.77
CA ASP A 327 10.96 20.31 15.99
C ASP A 327 12.35 19.73 16.25
N ILE A 328 13.38 20.58 16.39
CA ILE A 328 14.73 20.18 16.83
C ILE A 328 14.69 19.50 18.20
N LEU A 329 14.00 20.08 19.20
CA LEU A 329 13.89 19.46 20.52
C LEU A 329 13.20 18.09 20.44
N THR A 330 12.15 17.97 19.61
CA THR A 330 11.44 16.70 19.39
C THR A 330 12.36 15.66 18.74
N GLU A 331 13.19 16.05 17.77
CA GLU A 331 14.20 15.18 17.16
C GLU A 331 15.32 14.80 18.13
N LEU A 332 15.75 15.71 19.02
CA LEU A 332 16.73 15.37 20.06
C LEU A 332 16.16 14.36 21.07
N GLU A 333 14.86 14.41 21.36
CA GLU A 333 14.18 13.41 22.21
C GLU A 333 14.10 12.04 21.54
N LYS A 334 13.80 11.99 20.23
CA LYS A 334 13.63 10.75 19.46
C LYS A 334 14.18 10.92 18.04
N PRO A 335 15.51 10.76 17.83
CA PRO A 335 16.15 11.06 16.55
C PRO A 335 15.71 10.10 15.45
N GLY A 336 15.36 10.66 14.30
CA GLY A 336 15.06 9.86 13.10
C GLY A 336 13.85 8.95 13.30
N ARG A 337 12.88 9.39 14.12
CA ARG A 337 11.67 8.63 14.43
C ARG A 337 10.95 8.26 13.14
N ASP A 338 10.81 6.97 12.90
CA ASP A 338 10.00 6.47 11.79
C ASP A 338 8.51 6.86 12.00
N PRO A 339 7.86 7.55 11.05
CA PRO A 339 6.44 7.90 11.17
C PRO A 339 5.51 6.69 10.98
N ARG A 340 6.02 5.55 10.50
CA ARG A 340 5.23 4.33 10.24
C ARG A 340 4.86 3.62 11.55
N PRO A 341 3.72 2.89 11.57
CA PRO A 341 3.31 2.13 12.75
C PRO A 341 4.23 0.92 13.00
N GLU A 342 4.22 0.41 14.23
CA GLU A 342 4.91 -0.84 14.57
C GLU A 342 4.24 -2.04 13.89
N PHE A 343 5.07 -2.98 13.43
CA PHE A 343 4.61 -4.19 12.75
C PHE A 343 3.92 -5.17 13.70
N LYS A 344 2.75 -5.68 13.28
CA LYS A 344 1.95 -6.67 14.02
C LYS A 344 1.49 -7.77 13.08
N THR A 345 1.51 -9.01 13.56
CA THR A 345 1.05 -10.19 12.81
C THR A 345 -0.44 -10.45 13.05
N ALA A 346 -1.23 -10.59 11.99
CA ALA A 346 -2.63 -11.00 12.04
C ALA A 346 -2.77 -12.53 12.15
N THR A 347 -3.84 -13.02 12.78
CA THR A 347 -4.22 -14.44 12.78
C THR A 347 -5.62 -14.60 12.19
N PHE A 348 -5.72 -15.07 10.95
CA PHE A 348 -7.00 -15.39 10.31
C PHE A 348 -7.66 -16.63 10.94
N LEU A 349 -9.00 -16.66 10.96
CA LEU A 349 -9.81 -17.82 11.34
C LEU A 349 -9.74 -18.93 10.26
N GLU A 350 -9.44 -20.16 10.68
CA GLU A 350 -9.39 -21.35 9.80
C GLU A 350 -10.81 -21.74 9.30
N GLY A 351 -10.96 -22.06 7.99
CA GLY A 351 -12.09 -22.87 7.49
C GLY A 351 -13.12 -22.23 6.53
N VAL A 352 -13.07 -20.93 6.22
CA VAL A 352 -14.02 -20.30 5.27
C VAL A 352 -13.33 -20.00 3.95
N GLU A 353 -13.76 -20.63 2.84
CA GLU A 353 -12.88 -20.85 1.69
C GLU A 353 -13.25 -20.31 0.34
N SER A 354 -14.50 -20.48 0.03
CA SER A 354 -15.08 -20.13 -1.24
C SER A 354 -16.24 -19.20 -0.97
N LEU A 355 -16.65 -18.49 -2.01
CA LEU A 355 -17.85 -17.66 -1.94
C LEU A 355 -19.09 -18.52 -1.60
N THR A 356 -19.05 -19.83 -1.86
CA THR A 356 -20.08 -20.80 -1.45
C THR A 356 -20.05 -21.20 0.03
N ASP A 357 -18.92 -21.01 0.72
CA ASP A 357 -18.82 -21.28 2.16
C ASP A 357 -19.30 -20.10 3.00
N LEU A 358 -19.47 -18.93 2.38
CA LEU A 358 -19.97 -17.74 3.04
C LEU A 358 -21.47 -17.83 3.27
N HIS A 359 -21.85 -17.69 4.53
CA HIS A 359 -23.24 -17.60 4.92
C HIS A 359 -23.51 -16.24 5.58
N PRO A 360 -24.64 -15.58 5.26
CA PRO A 360 -25.05 -14.38 5.98
C PRO A 360 -25.03 -14.59 7.50
N GLY A 361 -24.43 -13.65 8.22
CA GLY A 361 -24.24 -13.70 9.68
C GLY A 361 -22.86 -14.19 10.13
N MET A 362 -22.06 -14.81 9.26
CA MET A 362 -20.68 -15.18 9.58
C MET A 362 -19.83 -13.95 9.92
N THR A 363 -19.00 -14.07 10.95
CA THR A 363 -18.04 -13.02 11.34
C THR A 363 -16.63 -13.49 11.05
N LEU A 364 -15.89 -12.71 10.26
CA LEU A 364 -14.57 -13.02 9.75
C LEU A 364 -13.61 -11.87 10.03
N GLU A 365 -12.32 -12.18 10.09
CA GLU A 365 -11.28 -11.16 9.99
C GLU A 365 -10.89 -11.02 8.52
N GLY A 366 -10.82 -9.78 8.05
CA GLY A 366 -10.39 -9.45 6.69
C GLY A 366 -9.43 -8.28 6.69
N VAL A 367 -8.74 -8.09 5.57
CA VAL A 367 -7.81 -6.98 5.38
C VAL A 367 -8.43 -5.98 4.41
N VAL A 368 -8.46 -4.70 4.78
CA VAL A 368 -8.92 -3.63 3.89
C VAL A 368 -7.98 -3.55 2.70
N THR A 369 -8.46 -3.83 1.50
CA THR A 369 -7.65 -3.73 0.27
C THR A 369 -7.63 -2.32 -0.27
N ASN A 370 -8.78 -1.62 -0.19
CA ASN A 370 -8.96 -0.29 -0.76
C ASN A 370 -10.04 0.49 0.00
N VAL A 371 -9.89 1.81 0.06
CA VAL A 371 -10.92 2.71 0.59
C VAL A 371 -11.42 3.61 -0.54
N ALA A 372 -12.74 3.65 -0.71
CA ALA A 372 -13.44 4.48 -1.69
C ALA A 372 -14.32 5.52 -0.97
N ALA A 373 -14.85 6.50 -1.71
CA ALA A 373 -15.73 7.52 -1.12
C ALA A 373 -17.00 6.95 -0.47
N PHE A 374 -17.50 5.83 -1.00
CA PHE A 374 -18.76 5.21 -0.58
C PHE A 374 -18.59 4.02 0.37
N GLY A 375 -17.37 3.66 0.75
CA GLY A 375 -17.12 2.49 1.58
C GLY A 375 -15.68 1.98 1.51
N ALA A 376 -15.46 0.78 2.03
CA ALA A 376 -14.17 0.10 1.99
C ALA A 376 -14.33 -1.31 1.43
N PHE A 377 -13.33 -1.74 0.66
CA PHE A 377 -13.21 -3.09 0.14
C PHE A 377 -12.34 -3.89 1.09
N VAL A 378 -12.84 -5.06 1.48
CA VAL A 378 -12.20 -5.95 2.46
C VAL A 378 -12.04 -7.32 1.84
N ASP A 379 -10.80 -7.78 1.79
CA ASP A 379 -10.47 -9.16 1.44
C ASP A 379 -10.66 -10.04 2.68
N ILE A 380 -11.59 -10.99 2.57
CA ILE A 380 -11.90 -12.00 3.59
C ILE A 380 -11.39 -13.39 3.20
N GLY A 381 -10.53 -13.48 2.18
CA GLY A 381 -9.86 -14.72 1.76
C GLY A 381 -10.66 -15.60 0.79
N VAL A 382 -11.58 -15.00 0.00
CA VAL A 382 -12.42 -15.71 -1.00
C VAL A 382 -12.21 -15.22 -2.44
N HIS A 383 -11.08 -14.57 -2.74
CA HIS A 383 -10.69 -14.01 -4.06
C HIS A 383 -11.57 -12.89 -4.61
N GLN A 384 -12.59 -12.49 -3.86
CA GLN A 384 -13.48 -11.41 -4.21
C GLN A 384 -13.61 -10.49 -3.00
N ASP A 385 -13.24 -9.23 -3.17
CA ASP A 385 -13.38 -8.23 -2.12
C ASP A 385 -14.86 -8.03 -1.80
N GLY A 386 -15.17 -8.04 -0.50
CA GLY A 386 -16.46 -7.62 0.00
C GLY A 386 -16.51 -6.12 0.21
N LEU A 387 -17.67 -5.52 -0.08
CA LEU A 387 -17.88 -4.08 0.13
C LEU A 387 -18.51 -3.84 1.50
N VAL A 388 -17.84 -3.06 2.33
CA VAL A 388 -18.42 -2.42 3.51
C VAL A 388 -18.85 -1.01 3.11
N HIS A 389 -20.16 -0.76 3.04
CA HIS A 389 -20.68 0.57 2.74
C HIS A 389 -20.32 1.59 3.85
N VAL A 390 -20.20 2.88 3.52
CA VAL A 390 -19.81 3.93 4.47
C VAL A 390 -20.65 3.95 5.75
N SER A 391 -21.95 3.70 5.64
CA SER A 391 -22.88 3.63 6.78
C SER A 391 -22.70 2.39 7.67
N ALA A 392 -21.98 1.38 7.16
CA ALA A 392 -21.72 0.10 7.83
C ALA A 392 -20.30 0.02 8.40
N LEU A 393 -19.48 1.07 8.28
CA LEU A 393 -18.11 1.13 8.81
C LEU A 393 -18.06 1.32 10.34
N ALA A 394 -19.01 2.06 10.92
CA ALA A 394 -19.03 2.35 12.35
C ALA A 394 -20.46 2.58 12.86
N ASN A 395 -20.65 2.49 14.18
CA ASN A 395 -21.91 2.84 14.86
C ASN A 395 -22.17 4.35 14.97
N LYS A 396 -21.29 5.19 14.40
CA LYS A 396 -21.42 6.66 14.32
C LYS A 396 -21.52 7.10 12.86
N PHE A 397 -22.04 8.31 12.63
CA PHE A 397 -22.03 8.89 11.28
C PHE A 397 -20.59 9.05 10.77
N VAL A 398 -20.30 8.47 9.60
CA VAL A 398 -19.00 8.53 8.95
C VAL A 398 -19.15 9.40 7.70
N LYS A 399 -18.45 10.54 7.68
CA LYS A 399 -18.41 11.42 6.51
C LYS A 399 -17.36 10.97 5.50
N ASP A 400 -16.21 10.54 5.99
CA ASP A 400 -15.09 10.05 5.18
C ASP A 400 -14.65 8.67 5.70
N PRO A 401 -14.74 7.61 4.88
CA PRO A 401 -14.27 6.27 5.22
C PRO A 401 -12.83 6.21 5.75
N HIS A 402 -11.93 7.09 5.28
CA HIS A 402 -10.52 7.11 5.70
C HIS A 402 -10.31 7.52 7.16
N GLU A 403 -11.31 8.11 7.82
CA GLU A 403 -11.26 8.40 9.25
C GLU A 403 -11.45 7.15 10.11
N VAL A 404 -12.01 6.09 9.53
CA VAL A 404 -12.37 4.84 10.25
C VAL A 404 -11.47 3.69 9.86
N VAL A 405 -11.15 3.57 8.57
CA VAL A 405 -10.35 2.48 8.02
C VAL A 405 -9.25 2.94 7.09
N LYS A 406 -8.17 2.18 7.05
CA LYS A 406 -7.01 2.39 6.16
C LYS A 406 -6.73 1.13 5.34
N PRO A 407 -6.27 1.23 4.09
CA PRO A 407 -5.72 0.07 3.36
C PRO A 407 -4.65 -0.66 4.17
N GLY A 408 -4.68 -2.00 4.13
CA GLY A 408 -3.83 -2.88 4.93
C GLY A 408 -4.31 -3.12 6.36
N GLN A 409 -5.34 -2.40 6.84
CA GLN A 409 -5.87 -2.61 8.19
C GLN A 409 -6.64 -3.92 8.30
N ILE A 410 -6.36 -4.68 9.36
CA ILE A 410 -7.15 -5.87 9.72
C ILE A 410 -8.42 -5.41 10.43
N VAL A 411 -9.56 -5.83 9.91
CA VAL A 411 -10.88 -5.48 10.43
C VAL A 411 -11.72 -6.73 10.63
N LYS A 412 -12.55 -6.71 11.68
CA LYS A 412 -13.55 -7.75 11.90
C LYS A 412 -14.84 -7.34 11.18
N VAL A 413 -15.31 -8.19 10.27
CA VAL A 413 -16.46 -7.94 9.42
C VAL A 413 -17.47 -9.06 9.54
N LYS A 414 -18.75 -8.73 9.37
CA LYS A 414 -19.86 -9.67 9.31
C LYS A 414 -20.44 -9.71 7.91
N VAL A 415 -20.69 -10.90 7.40
CA VAL A 415 -21.31 -11.11 6.09
C VAL A 415 -22.79 -10.76 6.18
N LEU A 416 -23.25 -9.77 5.40
CA LEU A 416 -24.66 -9.41 5.32
C LEU A 416 -25.39 -10.18 4.24
N ASP A 417 -24.77 -10.26 3.06
CA ASP A 417 -25.36 -10.87 1.87
C ASP A 417 -24.27 -11.37 0.93
N VAL A 418 -24.54 -12.46 0.23
CA VAL A 418 -23.62 -13.11 -0.71
C VAL A 418 -24.37 -13.43 -2.00
N ASP A 419 -24.06 -12.69 -3.06
CA ASP A 419 -24.58 -12.96 -4.40
C ASP A 419 -23.55 -13.76 -5.19
N VAL A 420 -23.74 -15.09 -5.22
CA VAL A 420 -22.88 -16.02 -5.96
C VAL A 420 -22.91 -15.79 -7.47
N LYS A 421 -24.06 -15.38 -8.01
CA LYS A 421 -24.23 -15.16 -9.46
C LYS A 421 -23.47 -13.94 -9.92
N ARG A 422 -23.46 -12.88 -9.10
CA ARG A 422 -22.78 -11.61 -9.42
C ARG A 422 -21.38 -11.50 -8.82
N GLN A 423 -20.92 -12.50 -8.07
CA GLN A 423 -19.64 -12.46 -7.34
C GLN A 423 -19.55 -11.20 -6.46
N ARG A 424 -20.60 -10.95 -5.67
CA ARG A 424 -20.65 -9.78 -4.78
C ARG A 424 -20.87 -10.22 -3.35
N ILE A 425 -20.09 -9.64 -2.44
CA ILE A 425 -20.20 -9.88 -1.01
C ILE A 425 -20.45 -8.53 -0.34
N SER A 426 -21.55 -8.44 0.41
CA SER A 426 -21.88 -7.27 1.21
C SER A 426 -21.46 -7.53 2.65
N LEU A 427 -20.63 -6.65 3.19
CA LEU A 427 -20.05 -6.77 4.53
C LEU A 427 -20.48 -5.60 5.42
N THR A 428 -20.46 -5.82 6.73
CA THR A 428 -20.62 -4.75 7.74
C THR A 428 -19.53 -4.87 8.80
N MET A 429 -19.02 -3.74 9.27
CA MET A 429 -18.16 -3.68 10.46
C MET A 429 -18.98 -3.46 11.75
N ARG A 430 -20.30 -3.26 11.63
CA ARG A 430 -21.23 -3.18 12.75
C ARG A 430 -21.72 -4.59 13.08
N LEU A 431 -21.12 -5.21 14.09
CA LEU A 431 -21.38 -6.61 14.44
C LEU A 431 -22.83 -6.86 14.90
N ASP A 432 -23.49 -5.81 15.40
CA ASP A 432 -24.87 -5.84 15.87
C ASP A 432 -25.91 -5.83 14.72
N ASP A 433 -25.52 -5.47 13.50
CA ASP A 433 -26.44 -5.45 12.36
C ASP A 433 -26.86 -6.89 12.00
N ALA A 434 -28.17 -7.10 11.85
CA ALA A 434 -28.72 -8.39 11.43
C ALA A 434 -28.54 -8.57 9.91
N PRO A 435 -28.17 -9.78 9.44
CA PRO A 435 -28.17 -10.08 8.01
C PRO A 435 -29.59 -9.91 7.45
N SER A 436 -29.73 -9.14 6.37
CA SER A 436 -31.02 -8.81 5.79
C SER A 436 -31.67 -10.03 5.15
N SER A 437 -32.71 -10.57 5.76
CA SER A 437 -33.58 -11.62 5.20
C SER A 437 -34.79 -11.06 4.44
N VAL A 438 -34.59 -10.08 3.54
CA VAL A 438 -35.66 -9.64 2.63
C VAL A 438 -35.07 -9.19 1.27
N PRO A 439 -35.53 -9.74 0.13
CA PRO A 439 -35.17 -9.21 -1.19
C PRO A 439 -35.66 -7.78 -1.35
N ALA A 440 -34.83 -6.91 -1.91
CA ALA A 440 -35.19 -5.56 -2.32
C ALA A 440 -36.11 -5.58 -3.57
N SER A 441 -37.32 -6.11 -3.42
CA SER A 441 -38.40 -5.98 -4.41
C SER A 441 -39.75 -6.06 -3.69
N ASN A 442 -40.06 -5.04 -2.88
CA ASN A 442 -41.43 -4.58 -2.54
C ASN A 442 -41.40 -3.65 -1.32
N ARG A 443 -40.65 -2.56 -1.39
CA ARG A 443 -40.97 -1.39 -0.57
C ARG A 443 -41.84 -0.47 -1.40
N ALA A 444 -43.15 -0.58 -1.22
CA ALA A 444 -44.09 0.45 -1.63
C ALA A 444 -43.69 1.78 -0.94
N PRO A 445 -43.81 2.93 -1.63
CA PRO A 445 -43.41 4.20 -1.06
C PRO A 445 -44.31 4.55 0.14
N ALA A 446 -43.68 4.88 1.26
CA ALA A 446 -44.34 5.34 2.47
C ALA A 446 -45.10 6.65 2.20
N GLU A 447 -46.36 6.67 2.60
CA GLU A 447 -47.25 7.84 2.54
C GLU A 447 -46.67 9.00 3.37
N VAL A 448 -46.52 10.14 2.71
CA VAL A 448 -46.18 11.42 3.34
C VAL A 448 -47.47 12.01 3.90
N SER A 449 -47.56 12.10 5.23
CA SER A 449 -48.63 12.83 5.92
C SER A 449 -48.49 14.33 5.65
N THR A 450 -49.50 14.95 5.05
CA THR A 450 -49.72 16.40 5.16
C THR A 450 -51.18 16.63 5.53
N GLY A 451 -51.39 17.22 6.71
CA GLY A 451 -52.69 17.62 7.22
C GLY A 451 -52.98 19.08 6.91
N THR A 452 -54.24 19.33 6.50
CA THR A 452 -55.03 20.59 6.56
C THR A 452 -54.60 21.74 5.61
N ALA A 453 -55.45 22.42 4.81
CA ALA A 453 -56.88 22.74 4.94
C ALA A 453 -57.53 23.22 3.60
N ARG A 454 -58.89 23.18 3.57
CA ARG A 454 -59.90 23.92 2.76
C ARG A 454 -60.48 23.35 1.44
N GLU A 455 -61.70 22.79 1.60
CA GLU A 455 -62.99 22.84 0.86
C GLU A 455 -63.16 23.11 -0.66
N PRO A 456 -64.26 22.58 -1.26
CA PRO A 456 -64.33 22.21 -2.67
C PRO A 456 -65.13 23.19 -3.54
N ARG A 457 -64.75 23.35 -4.81
CA ARG A 457 -65.65 23.87 -5.85
C ARG A 457 -65.49 23.16 -7.19
N SER A 458 -66.65 23.06 -7.84
CA SER A 458 -67.08 22.15 -8.89
C SER A 458 -66.75 22.57 -10.33
N ARG A 459 -66.65 21.53 -11.19
CA ARG A 459 -67.05 21.44 -12.62
C ARG A 459 -66.28 22.22 -13.70
N ARG A 460 -65.59 21.47 -14.59
CA ARG A 460 -65.96 21.26 -16.01
C ARG A 460 -65.05 20.21 -16.70
N PRO A 461 -65.55 19.38 -17.64
CA PRO A 461 -64.79 18.33 -18.33
C PRO A 461 -64.35 18.79 -19.76
N PRO A 462 -63.68 17.95 -20.57
CA PRO A 462 -62.34 18.20 -21.11
C PRO A 462 -62.32 18.75 -22.54
N THR A 463 -61.20 19.36 -22.96
CA THR A 463 -60.89 19.59 -24.37
C THR A 463 -59.71 18.75 -24.81
N GLN A 464 -59.99 17.88 -25.77
CA GLN A 464 -59.07 17.08 -26.55
C GLN A 464 -58.13 17.97 -27.35
N TYR A 465 -56.83 17.68 -27.33
CA TYR A 465 -56.00 17.89 -28.51
C TYR A 465 -55.18 16.62 -28.78
N ARG A 466 -55.36 16.15 -30.01
CA ARG A 466 -54.94 14.88 -30.58
C ARG A 466 -53.50 15.04 -31.08
N ALA A 467 -52.58 14.21 -30.58
CA ALA A 467 -51.26 14.04 -31.20
C ALA A 467 -51.43 13.23 -32.50
N PRO A 468 -50.76 13.58 -33.61
CA PRO A 468 -50.72 12.73 -34.78
C PRO A 468 -49.69 11.61 -34.61
N ASP A 469 -50.13 10.39 -34.93
CA ASP A 469 -49.33 9.18 -35.05
C ASP A 469 -48.12 9.38 -36.00
N ARG A 470 -46.96 8.89 -35.57
CA ARG A 470 -45.86 8.53 -36.48
C ARG A 470 -45.51 7.07 -36.27
N GLU A 471 -45.67 6.32 -37.34
CA GLU A 471 -45.32 4.91 -37.51
C GLU A 471 -43.83 4.62 -37.24
N PRO A 472 -43.50 3.38 -36.85
CA PRO A 472 -42.13 2.95 -36.59
C PRO A 472 -41.35 2.67 -37.89
N GLN A 473 -40.18 3.29 -38.05
CA GLN A 473 -39.24 2.93 -39.11
C GLN A 473 -38.18 1.91 -38.63
N PRO A 474 -37.70 1.01 -39.52
CA PRO A 474 -36.97 -0.19 -39.15
C PRO A 474 -35.45 0.02 -39.05
N ALA A 475 -34.82 -0.84 -38.25
CA ALA A 475 -33.38 -0.98 -38.08
C ALA A 475 -32.66 -1.30 -39.40
N GLY A 476 -31.53 -0.62 -39.67
CA GLY A 476 -30.77 -0.89 -40.89
C GLY A 476 -29.46 -0.11 -41.04
N THR A 477 -28.53 -0.21 -40.08
CA THR A 477 -27.17 0.37 -40.23
C THR A 477 -26.02 -0.62 -39.95
N MET A 478 -26.30 -1.86 -39.53
CA MET A 478 -25.24 -2.85 -39.27
C MET A 478 -24.89 -3.72 -40.49
N ALA A 479 -25.77 -3.82 -41.49
CA ALA A 479 -25.56 -4.70 -42.66
C ALA A 479 -24.67 -4.09 -43.76
N MET A 480 -24.63 -2.76 -43.88
CA MET A 480 -23.84 -2.07 -44.91
C MET A 480 -22.34 -2.02 -44.56
N ALA A 481 -22.00 -1.96 -43.27
CA ALA A 481 -20.61 -1.92 -42.79
C ALA A 481 -19.88 -3.26 -42.97
N LEU A 482 -20.60 -4.39 -42.86
CA LEU A 482 -20.01 -5.72 -43.04
C LEU A 482 -19.77 -6.07 -44.52
N ALA A 483 -20.56 -5.50 -45.44
CA ALA A 483 -20.40 -5.70 -46.88
C ALA A 483 -19.17 -4.95 -47.44
N LEU A 484 -18.86 -3.76 -46.89
CA LEU A 484 -17.69 -2.96 -47.28
C LEU A 484 -16.35 -3.51 -46.75
N ALA A 485 -16.37 -4.24 -45.63
CA ALA A 485 -15.17 -4.87 -45.08
C ALA A 485 -14.71 -6.10 -45.88
N ARG A 486 -15.65 -6.86 -46.48
CA ARG A 486 -15.32 -8.04 -47.31
C ARG A 486 -14.81 -7.70 -48.72
N ALA A 487 -15.02 -6.48 -49.20
CA ALA A 487 -14.53 -6.04 -50.51
C ALA A 487 -13.06 -5.56 -50.49
N LYS A 488 -12.44 -5.38 -49.31
CA LYS A 488 -11.05 -4.91 -49.17
C LYS A 488 -10.00 -6.02 -48.95
N GLN A 489 -10.41 -7.30 -48.87
CA GLN A 489 -9.50 -8.45 -48.72
C GLN A 489 -9.26 -9.25 -50.01
N LYS A 490 -9.67 -8.72 -51.17
CA LYS A 490 -9.26 -9.24 -52.48
C LYS A 490 -8.68 -8.12 -53.32
N LYS A 491 -7.41 -7.81 -53.09
CA LYS A 491 -6.46 -7.26 -54.06
C LYS A 491 -5.05 -7.56 -53.58
#